data_AF-A1BQI7-F1
#
_entry.id   AF-A1BQI7-F1
#
_cell.length_a   1.000
_cell.length_b   1.000
_cell.length_c   1.000
_cell.angle_alpha   90.00
_cell.angle_beta   90.00
_cell.angle_gamma   90.00
#
_symmetry.space_group_name_H-M   'P 1'
#
loop_
_entity.id
_entity.type
_entity.pdbx_description
1 polymer ?
#
loop_
_entity_poly.entity_id
_entity_poly.type
_entity_poly.pdbx_seq_one_letter_code
_entity_poly.pdbx_strand_id
1 'polypeptide(L)'
;FLRHLPVSNIADLPELSDDYKSVMKQFASKLQVLAELLLDLLCENLNLPKSYLKNAFHGSNGPTFGTKVSNYPPCPNPDLIKGLRAHTDAGGIILLFQDDKVSGLQLLKEGEWVDVPPVRHSIVVNIGDQLEVITNGKYKSVLHRVIAQPEGEGRMSLASFYNPGSDAVIFPAPSLVAEE
;
A
#
# COMPACT_ATOMS: atom_id res chain seq x y z
N PHE A 1 13.71 -3.36 14.47
CA PHE A 1 12.66 -2.46 13.95
C PHE A 1 12.97 -2.16 12.49
N LEU A 2 12.09 -2.53 11.55
CA LEU A 2 12.19 -2.11 10.16
C LEU A 2 11.92 -0.60 10.12
N ARG A 3 12.96 0.19 9.87
CA ARG A 3 12.84 1.65 9.75
C ARG A 3 12.59 1.95 8.28
N HIS A 4 11.42 2.50 7.96
CA HIS A 4 11.21 3.08 6.64
C HIS A 4 12.10 4.32 6.53
N LEU A 5 13.07 4.28 5.63
CA LEU A 5 14.01 5.38 5.40
C LEU A 5 13.57 6.15 4.15
N PRO A 6 13.77 7.48 4.11
CA PRO A 6 13.54 8.27 2.90
C PRO A 6 14.58 7.94 1.80
N VAL A 7 15.66 7.25 2.18
CA VAL A 7 16.74 6.82 1.27
C VAL A 7 16.64 5.32 1.03
N SER A 8 16.74 4.93 -0.23
CA SER A 8 16.77 3.51 -0.62
C SER A 8 17.98 2.80 -0.02
N ASN A 9 17.74 1.68 0.64
CA ASN A 9 18.77 0.77 1.17
C ASN A 9 19.00 -0.46 0.26
N ILE A 10 18.53 -0.43 -0.99
CA ILE A 10 18.57 -1.60 -1.89
C ILE A 10 20.00 -2.02 -2.25
N ALA A 11 20.96 -1.10 -2.18
CA ALA A 11 22.38 -1.41 -2.37
C ALA A 11 22.94 -2.27 -1.23
N ASP A 12 22.34 -2.18 -0.04
CA ASP A 12 22.78 -2.83 1.19
C ASP A 12 22.22 -4.25 1.35
N LEU A 13 21.51 -4.77 0.34
CA LEU A 13 20.93 -6.13 0.31
C LEU A 13 21.87 -7.08 -0.48
N PRO A 14 22.82 -7.76 0.19
CA PRO A 14 23.84 -8.58 -0.49
C PRO A 14 23.26 -9.82 -1.17
N GLU A 15 22.12 -10.31 -0.71
CA GLU A 15 21.45 -11.51 -1.23
C GLU A 15 20.79 -11.29 -2.60
N LEU A 16 20.60 -10.04 -3.03
CA LEU A 16 19.97 -9.69 -4.29
C LEU A 16 21.01 -9.49 -5.39
N SER A 17 20.77 -10.05 -6.58
CA SER A 17 21.60 -9.79 -7.76
C SER A 17 21.48 -8.33 -8.22
N ASP A 18 22.51 -7.85 -8.92
CA ASP A 18 22.51 -6.48 -9.45
C ASP A 18 21.36 -6.22 -10.44
N ASP A 19 21.01 -7.23 -11.23
CA ASP A 19 19.85 -7.18 -12.13
C ASP A 19 18.54 -6.98 -11.35
N TYR A 20 18.34 -7.76 -10.28
CA TYR A 20 17.14 -7.63 -9.45
C TYR A 20 17.07 -6.25 -8.78
N LYS A 21 18.20 -5.77 -8.25
CA LYS A 21 18.31 -4.42 -7.66
C LYS A 21 17.97 -3.35 -8.70
N SER A 22 18.47 -3.48 -9.93
CA SER A 22 18.20 -2.54 -11.03
C SER A 22 16.73 -2.51 -11.40
N VAL A 23 16.10 -3.68 -11.59
CA VAL A 23 14.68 -3.80 -11.93
C VAL A 23 13.81 -3.23 -10.81
N MET A 24 14.09 -3.56 -9.55
CA MET A 24 13.33 -3.06 -8.42
C MET A 24 13.44 -1.54 -8.24
N LYS A 25 14.61 -0.94 -8.50
CA LYS A 25 14.74 0.53 -8.52
C LYS A 25 13.84 1.16 -9.57
N GLN A 26 13.81 0.62 -10.79
CA GLN A 26 12.96 1.13 -11.88
C GLN A 26 11.48 0.94 -11.56
N PHE A 27 11.11 -0.22 -11.02
CA PHE A 27 9.74 -0.55 -10.63
C PHE A 27 9.24 0.41 -9.53
N ALA A 28 10.02 0.58 -8.47
CA ALA A 28 9.71 1.50 -7.37
C ALA A 28 9.54 2.95 -7.86
N SER A 29 10.43 3.42 -8.74
CA SER A 29 10.35 4.77 -9.31
C SER A 29 9.05 4.97 -10.11
N LYS A 30 8.65 3.99 -10.93
CA LYS A 30 7.39 4.06 -11.69
C LYS A 30 6.16 4.03 -10.78
N LEU A 31 6.17 3.20 -9.72
CA LEU A 31 5.09 3.16 -8.75
C LEU A 31 4.98 4.43 -7.92
N GLN A 32 6.11 5.10 -7.62
CA GLN A 32 6.09 6.40 -6.94
C GLN A 32 5.40 7.47 -7.81
N VAL A 33 5.71 7.51 -9.11
CA VAL A 33 5.02 8.41 -10.06
C VAL A 33 3.53 8.09 -10.15
N LEU A 34 3.17 6.80 -10.21
CA LEU A 34 1.78 6.38 -10.23
C LEU A 34 1.04 6.75 -8.93
N ALA A 35 1.68 6.59 -7.77
CA ALA A 35 1.11 6.98 -6.49
C ALA A 35 0.76 8.48 -6.46
N GLU A 36 1.68 9.33 -6.91
CA GLU A 36 1.45 10.78 -6.96
C GLU A 36 0.33 11.17 -7.94
N LEU A 37 0.25 10.50 -9.09
CA LEU A 37 -0.86 10.68 -10.03
C LEU A 37 -2.20 10.32 -9.38
N LEU A 38 -2.27 9.19 -8.69
CA LEU A 38 -3.48 8.75 -7.99
C LEU A 38 -3.86 9.71 -6.85
N LEU A 39 -2.88 10.23 -6.10
CA LEU A 39 -3.12 11.25 -5.08
C LEU A 39 -3.70 12.54 -5.68
N ASP A 40 -3.23 12.98 -6.85
CA ASP A 40 -3.81 14.13 -7.55
C ASP A 40 -5.26 13.86 -7.99
N LEU A 41 -5.58 12.64 -8.46
CA LEU A 41 -6.97 12.26 -8.79
C LEU A 41 -7.87 12.22 -7.55
N LEU A 42 -7.35 11.77 -6.40
CA LEU A 42 -8.08 11.87 -5.13
C LEU A 42 -8.32 13.33 -4.74
N CYS A 43 -7.34 14.23 -4.95
CA CYS A 43 -7.52 15.66 -4.71
C CYS A 43 -8.65 16.23 -5.57
N GLU A 44 -8.66 15.90 -6.86
CA GLU A 44 -9.71 16.33 -7.80
C GLU A 44 -11.10 15.87 -7.34
N ASN A 45 -11.27 14.60 -7.00
CA ASN A 45 -12.55 14.06 -6.51
C ASN A 45 -13.01 14.67 -5.18
N LEU A 46 -12.07 15.17 -4.38
CA LEU A 46 -12.33 15.80 -3.08
C LEU A 46 -12.48 17.33 -3.20
N ASN A 47 -12.32 17.91 -4.39
CA ASN A 47 -12.23 19.35 -4.61
C ASN A 47 -11.09 20.02 -3.79
N LEU A 48 -9.99 19.29 -3.58
CA LEU A 48 -8.76 19.82 -3.01
C LEU A 48 -7.86 20.40 -4.11
N PRO A 49 -7.01 21.40 -3.80
CA PRO A 49 -6.00 21.85 -4.74
C PRO A 49 -5.13 20.69 -5.25
N LYS A 50 -4.72 20.75 -6.52
CA LYS A 50 -3.77 19.79 -7.08
C LYS A 50 -2.52 19.70 -6.19
N SER A 51 -2.02 18.48 -6.00
CA SER A 51 -0.88 18.15 -5.15
C SER A 51 -1.06 18.45 -3.66
N TYR A 52 -2.28 18.73 -3.18
CA TYR A 52 -2.55 18.92 -1.74
C TYR A 52 -2.08 17.72 -0.92
N LEU A 53 -2.48 16.49 -1.29
CA LEU A 53 -2.10 15.27 -0.56
C LEU A 53 -0.59 14.98 -0.62
N LYS A 54 0.03 15.21 -1.79
CA LYS A 54 1.50 15.09 -1.93
C LYS A 54 2.23 16.06 -1.00
N ASN A 55 1.77 17.30 -0.92
CA ASN A 55 2.35 18.32 -0.05
C ASN A 55 2.13 17.99 1.43
N ALA A 56 0.94 17.50 1.79
CA ALA A 56 0.63 17.04 3.14
C ALA A 56 1.55 15.89 3.59
N PHE A 57 1.96 15.02 2.65
CA PHE A 57 2.86 13.90 2.92
C PHE A 57 4.34 14.27 2.92
N HIS A 58 4.71 15.49 2.55
CA HIS A 58 6.11 15.82 2.28
C HIS A 58 6.99 15.81 3.54
N GLY A 59 6.52 16.38 4.67
CA GLY A 59 7.39 16.62 5.83
C GLY A 59 8.67 17.39 5.46
N SER A 60 9.75 17.23 6.22
CA SER A 60 11.03 17.91 5.91
C SER A 60 11.85 17.22 4.82
N ASN A 61 11.75 15.89 4.70
CA ASN A 61 12.65 15.08 3.85
C ASN A 61 11.93 14.39 2.68
N GLY A 62 10.70 14.79 2.39
CA GLY A 62 9.86 14.14 1.40
C GLY A 62 9.08 12.94 1.96
N PRO A 63 8.18 12.38 1.15
CA PRO A 63 7.40 11.20 1.51
C PRO A 63 8.32 10.00 1.73
N THR A 64 7.82 9.04 2.51
CA THR A 64 8.51 7.77 2.71
C THR A 64 7.96 6.74 1.73
N PHE A 65 8.83 6.11 0.93
CA PHE A 65 8.42 5.08 -0.03
C PHE A 65 9.20 3.78 0.17
N GLY A 66 8.49 2.66 0.31
CA GLY A 66 9.11 1.36 0.53
C GLY A 66 8.30 0.22 -0.08
N THR A 67 8.97 -0.88 -0.41
CA THR A 67 8.30 -2.07 -0.96
C THR A 67 8.51 -3.28 -0.05
N LYS A 68 7.40 -3.89 0.38
CA LYS A 68 7.37 -5.17 1.06
C LYS A 68 7.24 -6.26 0.00
N VAL A 69 8.30 -7.06 -0.15
CA VAL A 69 8.30 -8.26 -0.98
C VAL A 69 7.93 -9.44 -0.08
N SER A 70 6.89 -10.19 -0.43
CA SER A 70 6.38 -11.31 0.35
C SER A 70 5.99 -12.47 -0.53
N ASN A 71 6.15 -13.69 0.00
CA ASN A 71 5.65 -14.91 -0.61
C ASN A 71 4.87 -15.69 0.45
N TYR A 72 3.67 -16.15 0.13
CA TYR A 72 2.85 -16.96 1.02
C TYR A 72 2.84 -18.40 0.51
N PRO A 73 3.66 -19.30 1.06
CA PRO A 73 3.73 -20.68 0.59
C PRO A 73 2.43 -21.46 0.90
N PRO A 74 2.22 -22.61 0.25
CA PRO A 74 1.14 -23.53 0.61
C PRO A 74 1.21 -23.93 2.09
N CYS A 75 0.05 -24.08 2.71
CA CYS A 75 -0.12 -24.39 4.12
C CYS A 75 -1.09 -25.56 4.27
N PRO A 76 -0.64 -26.74 4.72
CA PRO A 76 -1.50 -27.93 4.83
C PRO A 76 -2.74 -27.76 5.73
N ASN A 77 -2.72 -26.77 6.64
CA ASN A 77 -3.81 -26.49 7.58
C ASN A 77 -4.22 -25.00 7.51
N PRO A 78 -4.81 -24.54 6.40
CA PRO A 78 -5.06 -23.11 6.14
C PRO A 78 -6.13 -22.49 7.07
N ASP A 79 -6.93 -23.32 7.74
CA ASP A 79 -7.91 -22.86 8.71
C ASP A 79 -7.26 -22.40 10.02
N LEU A 80 -6.15 -23.02 10.41
CA LEU A 80 -5.45 -22.78 11.68
C LEU A 80 -4.58 -21.51 11.67
N ILE A 81 -4.16 -21.05 10.49
CA ILE A 81 -3.28 -19.89 10.36
C ILE A 81 -3.68 -19.03 9.15
N LYS A 82 -3.36 -17.74 9.20
CA LYS A 82 -3.53 -16.82 8.09
C LYS A 82 -2.15 -16.45 7.55
N GLY A 83 -2.03 -16.27 6.24
CA GLY A 83 -0.80 -15.76 5.63
C GLY A 83 -0.47 -14.38 6.19
N LEU A 84 -1.47 -13.51 6.31
CA LEU A 84 -1.40 -12.24 7.02
C LEU A 84 -2.72 -11.97 7.74
N ARG A 85 -2.64 -11.64 9.04
CA ARG A 85 -3.81 -11.34 9.87
C ARG A 85 -4.54 -10.08 9.37
N ALA A 86 -5.80 -9.95 9.76
CA ALA A 86 -6.60 -8.78 9.42
C ALA A 86 -5.99 -7.49 10.01
N HIS A 87 -5.84 -6.46 9.18
CA HIS A 87 -5.34 -5.15 9.56
C HIS A 87 -5.78 -4.08 8.54
N THR A 88 -5.66 -2.81 8.92
CA THR A 88 -5.61 -1.69 7.96
C THR A 88 -4.14 -1.31 7.74
N ASP A 89 -3.87 -0.59 6.67
CA ASP A 89 -2.53 -0.08 6.42
C ASP A 89 -2.38 1.28 7.08
N ALA A 90 -1.39 1.42 7.96
CA ALA A 90 -1.14 2.67 8.69
C ALA A 90 -0.78 3.88 7.79
N GLY A 91 -0.49 3.63 6.52
CA GLY A 91 0.16 4.54 5.59
C GLY A 91 -0.76 5.47 4.80
N GLY A 92 -0.25 5.92 3.67
CA GLY A 92 -0.96 6.79 2.73
C GLY A 92 -1.70 6.00 1.66
N ILE A 93 -1.07 5.79 0.51
CA ILE A 93 -1.62 4.97 -0.59
C ILE A 93 -0.73 3.75 -0.84
N ILE A 94 -1.36 2.61 -1.09
CA ILE A 94 -0.70 1.32 -1.25
C ILE A 94 -0.94 0.83 -2.66
N LEU A 95 0.13 0.39 -3.32
CA LEU A 95 0.13 -0.12 -4.69
C LEU A 95 0.68 -1.55 -4.66
N LEU A 96 -0.19 -2.51 -4.90
CA LEU A 96 0.12 -3.93 -4.82
C LEU A 96 0.18 -4.55 -6.22
N PHE A 97 1.35 -5.09 -6.56
CA PHE A 97 1.50 -6.06 -7.62
C PHE A 97 1.45 -7.47 -7.00
N GLN A 98 0.33 -8.16 -7.18
CA GLN A 98 0.09 -9.49 -6.64
C GLN A 98 0.24 -10.57 -7.72
N ASP A 99 0.37 -11.81 -7.26
CA ASP A 99 0.23 -13.00 -8.10
C ASP A 99 -0.99 -12.92 -9.03
N ASP A 100 -0.83 -13.32 -10.29
CA ASP A 100 -1.88 -13.24 -11.31
C ASP A 100 -2.72 -14.52 -11.42
N LYS A 101 -2.40 -15.56 -10.64
CA LYS A 101 -3.13 -16.84 -10.62
C LYS A 101 -3.55 -17.26 -9.21
N VAL A 102 -2.68 -17.08 -8.22
CA VAL A 102 -2.90 -17.54 -6.85
C VAL A 102 -3.61 -16.46 -6.03
N SER A 103 -4.87 -16.72 -5.67
CA SER A 103 -5.67 -15.83 -4.83
C SER A 103 -5.24 -15.87 -3.36
N GLY A 104 -5.74 -14.94 -2.56
CA GLY A 104 -5.60 -15.01 -1.10
C GLY A 104 -5.78 -13.68 -0.38
N LEU A 105 -5.64 -12.56 -1.08
CA LEU A 105 -5.98 -11.25 -0.51
C LEU A 105 -7.51 -11.13 -0.40
N GLN A 106 -7.99 -10.76 0.78
CA GLN A 106 -9.39 -10.47 1.05
C GLN A 106 -9.53 -9.11 1.71
N LEU A 107 -10.58 -8.37 1.37
CA LEU A 107 -11.00 -7.15 2.06
C LEU A 107 -12.33 -7.38 2.79
N LEU A 108 -12.57 -6.65 3.87
CA LEU A 108 -13.82 -6.70 4.61
C LEU A 108 -14.77 -5.61 4.09
N LYS A 109 -15.91 -6.01 3.55
CA LYS A 109 -16.95 -5.10 3.08
C LYS A 109 -18.29 -5.53 3.66
N GLU A 110 -19.00 -4.61 4.31
CA GLU A 110 -20.36 -4.84 4.85
C GLU A 110 -20.44 -6.06 5.78
N GLY A 111 -19.36 -6.34 6.52
CA GLY A 111 -19.27 -7.48 7.45
C GLY A 111 -18.80 -8.79 6.80
N GLU A 112 -18.60 -8.83 5.49
CA GLU A 112 -18.20 -10.02 4.74
C GLU A 112 -16.80 -9.90 4.15
N TRP A 113 -16.07 -11.01 4.13
CA TRP A 113 -14.76 -11.09 3.46
C TRP A 113 -14.96 -11.31 1.96
N VAL A 114 -14.43 -10.39 1.16
CA VAL A 114 -14.51 -10.41 -0.30
C VAL A 114 -13.10 -10.62 -0.86
N ASP A 115 -12.94 -11.61 -1.74
CA ASP A 115 -11.68 -11.84 -2.44
C ASP A 115 -11.33 -10.69 -3.38
N VAL A 116 -10.07 -10.28 -3.37
CA VAL A 116 -9.50 -9.41 -4.40
C VAL A 116 -8.95 -10.32 -5.52
N PRO A 117 -9.62 -10.38 -6.69
CA PRO A 117 -9.28 -11.38 -7.70
C PRO A 117 -7.87 -11.14 -8.27
N PRO A 118 -7.08 -12.20 -8.52
CA PRO A 118 -5.88 -12.12 -9.33
C PRO A 118 -6.22 -11.64 -10.74
N VAL A 119 -5.58 -10.55 -11.18
CA VAL A 119 -5.75 -10.01 -12.53
C VAL A 119 -4.38 -9.73 -13.12
N ARG A 120 -4.08 -10.40 -14.24
CA ARG A 120 -2.82 -10.27 -14.95
C ARG A 120 -2.53 -8.82 -15.32
N HIS A 121 -1.29 -8.37 -15.02
CA HIS A 121 -0.79 -7.02 -15.30
C HIS A 121 -1.58 -5.87 -14.63
N SER A 122 -2.30 -6.16 -13.55
CA SER A 122 -2.99 -5.15 -12.75
C SER A 122 -2.18 -4.70 -11.53
N ILE A 123 -2.51 -3.51 -11.02
CA ILE A 123 -2.08 -3.03 -9.70
C ILE A 123 -3.35 -2.87 -8.86
N VAL A 124 -3.39 -3.53 -7.71
CA VAL A 124 -4.41 -3.31 -6.69
C VAL A 124 -4.03 -2.05 -5.91
N VAL A 125 -4.97 -1.13 -5.75
CA VAL A 125 -4.76 0.11 -5.01
C VAL A 125 -5.70 0.15 -3.81
N ASN A 126 -5.17 0.45 -2.64
CA ASN A 126 -5.96 0.76 -1.45
C ASN A 126 -5.41 1.96 -0.70
N ILE A 127 -6.26 2.53 0.16
CA ILE A 127 -5.94 3.68 0.99
C ILE A 127 -5.66 3.23 2.43
N GLY A 128 -4.68 3.89 3.04
CA GLY A 128 -4.30 3.70 4.42
C GLY A 128 -4.91 4.74 5.36
N ASP A 129 -4.66 4.55 6.65
CA ASP A 129 -5.22 5.33 7.74
C ASP A 129 -4.94 6.84 7.61
N GLN A 130 -3.78 7.25 7.05
CA GLN A 130 -3.44 8.68 6.91
C GLN A 130 -4.36 9.40 5.92
N LEU A 131 -4.77 8.73 4.84
CA LEU A 131 -5.75 9.30 3.91
C LEU A 131 -7.15 9.32 4.54
N GLU A 132 -7.48 8.35 5.41
CA GLU A 132 -8.75 8.42 6.15
C GLU A 132 -8.81 9.65 7.05
N VAL A 133 -7.73 9.96 7.77
CA VAL A 133 -7.65 11.17 8.60
C VAL A 133 -7.78 12.43 7.74
N ILE A 134 -6.98 12.58 6.68
CA ILE A 134 -6.98 13.80 5.85
C ILE A 134 -8.34 14.02 5.17
N THR A 135 -8.99 12.94 4.73
CA THR A 135 -10.30 13.04 4.08
C THR A 135 -11.47 13.17 5.06
N ASN A 136 -11.19 13.34 6.36
CA ASN A 136 -12.19 13.41 7.42
C ASN A 136 -13.17 12.22 7.37
N GLY A 137 -12.64 11.01 7.15
CA GLY A 137 -13.41 9.77 7.09
C GLY A 137 -14.20 9.54 5.81
N LYS A 138 -14.13 10.44 4.82
CA LYS A 138 -14.83 10.28 3.52
C LYS A 138 -14.29 9.09 2.72
N TYR A 139 -12.99 8.86 2.77
CA TYR A 139 -12.35 7.67 2.21
C TYR A 139 -11.76 6.85 3.36
N LYS A 140 -12.30 5.64 3.59
CA LYS A 140 -11.96 4.81 4.76
C LYS A 140 -10.89 3.77 4.45
N SER A 141 -9.93 3.58 5.36
CA SER A 141 -9.02 2.45 5.27
C SER A 141 -9.76 1.16 5.61
N VAL A 142 -9.62 0.16 4.74
CA VAL A 142 -10.42 -1.07 4.79
C VAL A 142 -9.59 -2.20 5.39
N LEU A 143 -10.19 -2.91 6.35
CA LEU A 143 -9.63 -4.13 6.90
C LEU A 143 -9.40 -5.14 5.78
N HIS A 144 -8.19 -5.66 5.70
CA HIS A 144 -7.81 -6.68 4.72
C HIS A 144 -6.89 -7.73 5.35
N ARG A 145 -6.88 -8.92 4.77
CA ARG A 145 -6.09 -10.08 5.24
C ARG A 145 -5.56 -10.89 4.06
N VAL A 146 -4.61 -11.77 4.33
CA VAL A 146 -4.19 -12.81 3.36
C VAL A 146 -4.49 -14.17 3.94
N ILE A 147 -5.37 -14.94 3.29
CA ILE A 147 -5.65 -16.34 3.66
C ILE A 147 -4.51 -17.25 3.19
N ALA A 148 -4.29 -18.33 3.92
CA ALA A 148 -3.38 -19.39 3.51
C ALA A 148 -4.10 -20.32 2.53
N GLN A 149 -3.37 -20.89 1.57
CA GLN A 149 -3.90 -21.85 0.60
C GLN A 149 -3.35 -23.25 0.89
N PRO A 150 -4.14 -24.34 0.77
CA PRO A 150 -3.71 -25.69 1.13
C PRO A 150 -2.63 -26.26 0.21
N GLU A 151 -2.76 -26.00 -1.09
CA GLU A 151 -1.98 -26.59 -2.17
C GLU A 151 -1.69 -25.56 -3.26
N GLY A 152 -0.79 -25.89 -4.19
CA GLY A 152 -0.42 -25.03 -5.32
C GLY A 152 0.94 -24.36 -5.18
N GLU A 153 1.19 -23.31 -5.97
CA GLU A 153 2.38 -22.49 -5.85
C GLU A 153 2.21 -21.42 -4.75
N GLY A 154 3.32 -20.89 -4.23
CA GLY A 154 3.26 -19.80 -3.26
C GLY A 154 2.73 -18.51 -3.89
N ARG A 155 1.88 -17.77 -3.18
CA ARG A 155 1.35 -16.48 -3.65
C ARG A 155 2.42 -15.40 -3.53
N MET A 156 2.87 -14.86 -4.67
CA MET A 156 3.75 -13.70 -4.72
C MET A 156 3.00 -12.39 -4.36
N SER A 157 3.69 -11.46 -3.68
CA SER A 157 3.15 -10.15 -3.32
C SER A 157 4.24 -9.09 -3.24
N LEU A 158 4.17 -8.06 -4.08
CA LEU A 158 5.03 -6.87 -4.03
C LEU A 158 4.14 -5.66 -3.70
N ALA A 159 4.10 -5.29 -2.41
CA ALA A 159 3.30 -4.16 -1.93
C ALA A 159 4.19 -2.94 -1.72
N SER A 160 3.97 -1.88 -2.49
CA SER A 160 4.65 -0.59 -2.33
C SER A 160 3.78 0.39 -1.56
N PHE A 161 4.36 1.03 -0.55
CA PHE A 161 3.67 1.94 0.37
C PHE A 161 4.22 3.35 0.14
N TYR A 162 3.35 4.28 -0.24
CA TYR A 162 3.64 5.71 -0.30
C TYR A 162 3.05 6.37 0.95
N ASN A 163 3.92 6.69 1.89
CA ASN A 163 3.58 7.16 3.23
C ASN A 163 4.03 8.61 3.42
N PRO A 164 3.45 9.32 4.41
CA PRO A 164 3.97 10.61 4.82
C PRO A 164 5.45 10.55 5.25
N GLY A 165 6.14 11.68 5.15
CA GLY A 165 7.41 11.91 5.81
C GLY A 165 7.27 11.76 7.32
N SER A 166 8.35 11.38 8.01
CA SER A 166 8.31 11.04 9.44
C SER A 166 7.84 12.17 10.36
N ASP A 167 7.98 13.41 9.91
CA ASP A 167 7.60 14.64 10.60
C ASP A 167 6.47 15.40 9.89
N ALA A 168 5.81 14.77 8.91
CA ALA A 168 4.63 15.33 8.28
C ALA A 168 3.50 15.48 9.30
N VAL A 169 2.87 16.65 9.32
CA VAL A 169 1.74 16.94 10.23
C VAL A 169 0.46 16.53 9.53
N ILE A 170 -0.20 15.50 10.06
CA ILE A 170 -1.42 14.92 9.48
C ILE A 170 -2.65 15.37 10.28
N PHE A 171 -3.63 15.92 9.57
CA PHE A 171 -4.91 16.40 10.13
C PHE A 171 -5.99 16.39 9.03
N PRO A 172 -7.28 16.39 9.38
CA PRO A 172 -8.36 16.54 8.41
C PRO A 172 -8.20 17.80 7.58
N ALA A 173 -8.31 17.69 6.25
CA ALA A 173 -8.20 18.84 5.37
C ALA A 173 -9.27 19.87 5.75
N PRO A 174 -8.93 21.15 6.00
CA PRO A 174 -9.88 22.12 6.56
C PRO A 174 -11.14 22.29 5.71
N SER A 175 -11.04 22.22 4.38
CA SER A 175 -12.19 22.31 3.47
C SER A 175 -13.10 21.08 3.47
N LEU A 176 -12.71 19.99 4.14
CA LEU A 176 -13.49 18.75 4.28
C LEU A 176 -14.08 18.59 5.70
N VAL A 177 -13.85 19.56 6.58
CA VAL A 177 -14.52 19.66 7.88
C VAL A 177 -15.69 20.62 7.70
N ALA A 178 -16.91 20.15 7.97
CA ALA A 178 -18.08 21.03 7.94
C ALA A 178 -17.94 22.09 9.06
N GLU A 179 -18.36 23.32 8.78
CA GLU A 179 -18.63 24.28 9.85
C GLU A 179 -19.82 23.75 10.67
N GLU A 180 -19.64 23.63 11.98
CA GLU A 180 -20.73 23.30 12.93
C GLU A 180 -21.76 24.43 13.02
#